data_AF-A0A376L4D6-F1
#
_entry.id   AF-A0A376L4D6-F1
#
_cell.length_a   1.000
_cell.length_b   1.000
_cell.length_c   1.000
_cell.angle_alpha   90.00
_cell.angle_beta   90.00
_cell.angle_gamma   90.00
#
_symmetry.space_group_name_H-M   'P 1'
#
loop_
_entity.id
_entity.type
_entity.pdbx_description
1 polymer ?
#
loop_
_entity_poly.entity_id
_entity_poly.type
_entity_poly.pdbx_seq_one_letter_code
_entity_poly.pdbx_strand_id
1 'polypeptide(L)'
;MRSVCSPNWGYGTELKVLSANNEEHEAERVTGELIAHHFVNKTQYKDYAILYRGNHQSRVFEKFLMQTASRTKFLVVRRFSLVLKIKDLLAYLRVLTNPDDDSAFLRIVNTPKREIGPATLKKLGEWAMTRNKSMFYRQL
;
A
#
# COMPACT_ATOMS: atom_id res chain seq x y z
N MET A 1 36.23 7.92 -2.20
CA MET A 1 34.94 7.26 -1.97
C MET A 1 35.24 5.89 -1.40
N ARG A 2 35.15 5.69 -0.09
CA ARG A 2 35.66 4.46 0.56
C ARG A 2 34.62 3.34 0.43
N SER A 3 35.06 2.16 0.01
CA SER A 3 34.27 0.93 0.00
C SER A 3 33.76 0.62 1.41
N VAL A 4 32.50 0.20 1.51
CA VAL A 4 31.85 -0.13 2.78
C VAL A 4 32.58 -1.32 3.38
N CYS A 5 33.24 -1.11 4.53
CA CYS A 5 33.96 -2.16 5.24
C CYS A 5 33.02 -2.85 6.22
N SER A 6 32.87 -4.17 6.11
CA SER A 6 32.41 -5.02 7.22
C SER A 6 33.64 -5.68 7.83
N PRO A 7 33.79 -5.73 9.17
CA PRO A 7 35.04 -6.11 9.83
C PRO A 7 35.55 -7.54 9.51
N ASN A 8 34.74 -8.39 8.89
CA ASN A 8 35.09 -9.79 8.59
C ASN A 8 35.18 -10.12 7.09
N TRP A 9 34.77 -9.24 6.19
CA TRP A 9 34.74 -9.50 4.74
C TRP A 9 35.68 -8.52 4.05
N GLY A 10 36.57 -9.03 3.17
CA GLY A 10 37.56 -8.22 2.46
C GLY A 10 36.94 -7.11 1.60
N TYR A 11 37.77 -6.32 0.92
CA TYR A 11 37.29 -5.21 0.09
C TYR A 11 36.32 -5.71 -0.99
N GLY A 12 35.07 -5.24 -0.92
CA GLY A 12 34.06 -5.47 -1.95
C GLY A 12 34.17 -4.49 -3.12
N THR A 13 33.27 -4.65 -4.07
CA THR A 13 33.14 -3.74 -5.23
C THR A 13 32.94 -2.30 -4.77
N GLU A 14 33.56 -1.35 -5.47
CA GLU A 14 33.39 0.07 -5.17
C GLU A 14 31.93 0.51 -5.32
N LEU A 15 31.52 1.41 -4.42
CA LEU A 15 30.20 2.02 -4.51
C LEU A 15 30.14 2.96 -5.72
N LYS A 16 29.17 2.70 -6.61
CA LYS A 16 28.84 3.60 -7.71
C LYS A 16 27.80 4.62 -7.25
N VAL A 17 28.03 5.88 -7.60
CA VAL A 17 27.03 6.94 -7.45
C VAL A 17 26.63 7.40 -8.83
N LEU A 18 25.33 7.42 -9.08
CA LEU A 18 24.74 7.86 -10.34
C LEU A 18 24.03 9.18 -10.11
N SER A 19 24.27 10.14 -10.99
CA SER A 19 23.49 11.38 -11.06
C SER A 19 22.47 11.26 -12.16
N ALA A 20 21.23 11.69 -11.89
CA ALA A 20 20.15 11.71 -12.85
C ALA A 20 19.47 13.08 -12.86
N ASN A 21 19.03 13.50 -14.04
CA ASN A 21 18.38 14.80 -14.25
C ASN A 21 16.98 14.91 -13.64
N ASN A 22 16.26 13.79 -13.46
CA ASN A 22 14.93 13.73 -12.87
C ASN A 22 14.64 12.31 -12.32
N GLU A 23 13.52 12.14 -11.62
CA GLU A 23 13.12 10.87 -11.00
C GLU A 23 12.88 9.75 -12.04
N GLU A 24 12.37 10.08 -13.23
CA GLU A 24 12.13 9.09 -14.29
C GLU A 24 13.46 8.56 -14.86
N HIS A 25 14.42 9.45 -15.11
CA HIS A 25 15.75 9.10 -15.59
C HIS A 25 16.55 8.34 -14.52
N GLU A 26 16.39 8.66 -13.23
CA GLU A 26 16.96 7.87 -12.14
C GLU A 26 16.43 6.43 -12.19
N ALA A 27 15.10 6.27 -12.26
CA ALA A 27 14.47 4.96 -12.29
C ALA A 27 14.86 4.15 -13.53
N GLU A 28 14.93 4.78 -14.70
CA GLU A 28 15.39 4.15 -15.94
C GLU A 28 16.84 3.64 -15.79
N ARG A 29 17.76 4.50 -15.31
CA ARG A 29 19.17 4.13 -15.15
C ARG A 29 19.36 2.98 -14.14
N VAL A 30 18.73 3.09 -12.97
CA VAL A 30 18.83 2.06 -11.91
C VAL A 30 18.25 0.74 -12.39
N THR A 31 17.09 0.76 -13.04
CA THR A 31 16.44 -0.45 -13.57
C THR A 31 17.28 -1.07 -14.68
N GLY A 32 17.84 -0.25 -15.57
CA GLY A 32 18.74 -0.70 -16.63
C GLY A 32 20.02 -1.36 -16.10
N GLU A 33 20.68 -0.75 -15.11
CA GLU A 33 21.89 -1.33 -14.51
C GLU A 33 21.59 -2.62 -13.73
N LEU A 34 20.46 -2.70 -13.04
CA LEU A 34 20.00 -3.92 -12.38
C LEU A 34 19.81 -5.06 -13.39
N ILE A 35 19.15 -4.79 -14.52
CA ILE A 35 18.88 -5.81 -15.54
C ILE A 35 20.17 -6.23 -16.25
N ALA A 36 21.05 -5.28 -16.58
CA ALA A 36 22.35 -5.58 -17.15
C ALA A 36 23.19 -6.45 -16.21
N HIS A 37 23.25 -6.09 -14.91
CA HIS A 37 23.97 -6.87 -13.90
C HIS A 37 23.35 -8.26 -13.71
N HIS A 38 22.03 -8.37 -13.71
CA HIS A 38 21.33 -9.65 -13.65
C HIS A 38 21.67 -10.55 -14.84
N PHE A 39 21.65 -9.99 -16.05
CA PHE A 39 21.93 -10.72 -17.28
C PHE A 39 23.38 -11.20 -17.37
N VAL A 40 24.35 -10.34 -17.03
CA VAL A 40 25.78 -10.67 -17.07
C VAL A 40 26.16 -11.68 -15.99
N ASN A 41 25.68 -11.50 -14.76
CA ASN A 41 26.10 -12.31 -13.62
C ASN A 41 25.17 -13.50 -13.33
N LYS A 42 24.08 -13.68 -14.10
CA LYS A 42 23.07 -14.75 -13.93
C LYS A 42 22.56 -14.90 -12.49
N THR A 43 22.44 -13.77 -11.78
CA THR A 43 22.00 -13.69 -10.37
C THR A 43 20.48 -13.83 -10.26
N GLN A 44 19.90 -13.91 -9.08
CA GLN A 44 18.44 -13.98 -8.92
C GLN A 44 17.87 -12.60 -8.58
N TYR A 45 16.67 -12.26 -9.09
CA TYR A 45 16.02 -10.98 -8.78
C TYR A 45 15.76 -10.76 -7.29
N LYS A 46 15.68 -11.83 -6.49
CA LYS A 46 15.52 -11.77 -5.02
C LYS A 46 16.74 -11.19 -4.29
N ASP A 47 17.91 -11.17 -4.96
CA ASP A 47 19.17 -10.70 -4.39
C ASP A 47 19.31 -9.17 -4.52
N TYR A 48 18.34 -8.51 -5.15
CA TYR A 48 18.33 -7.06 -5.38
C TYR A 48 17.28 -6.37 -4.49
N ALA A 49 17.64 -5.21 -3.97
CA ALA A 49 16.74 -4.33 -3.23
C ALA A 49 16.90 -2.89 -3.68
N ILE A 50 15.77 -2.20 -3.89
CA ILE A 50 15.73 -0.75 -4.15
C ILE A 50 15.18 -0.09 -2.88
N LEU A 51 16.01 0.74 -2.25
CA LEU A 51 15.66 1.47 -1.04
C LEU A 51 15.42 2.94 -1.40
N TYR A 52 14.29 3.48 -0.96
CA TYR A 52 13.88 4.86 -1.18
C TYR A 52 13.39 5.49 0.12
N ARG A 53 13.41 6.82 0.19
CA ARG A 53 13.09 7.57 1.42
C ARG A 53 11.59 7.73 1.64
N GLY A 54 10.82 7.90 0.58
CA GLY A 54 9.38 8.14 0.63
C GLY A 54 8.56 7.23 -0.28
N ASN A 55 7.36 6.84 0.17
CA ASN A 55 6.49 5.92 -0.58
C ASN A 55 6.07 6.44 -1.96
N HIS A 56 6.09 7.76 -2.20
CA HIS A 56 5.76 8.32 -3.51
C HIS A 56 6.80 7.93 -4.58
N GLN A 57 8.07 7.75 -4.17
CA GLN A 57 9.18 7.39 -5.06
C GLN A 57 9.01 5.98 -5.63
N SER A 58 8.29 5.08 -4.93
CA SER A 58 8.09 3.71 -5.40
C SER A 58 7.38 3.63 -6.76
N ARG A 59 6.47 4.58 -7.04
CA ARG A 59 5.62 4.56 -8.23
C ARG A 59 6.41 4.65 -9.53
N VAL A 60 7.47 5.46 -9.53
CA VAL A 60 8.28 5.68 -10.73
C VAL A 60 9.10 4.42 -11.02
N PHE A 61 9.74 3.83 -10.01
CA PHE A 61 10.42 2.54 -10.15
C PHE A 61 9.47 1.41 -10.56
N GLU A 62 8.26 1.33 -9.98
CA GLU A 62 7.24 0.35 -10.37
C GLU A 62 6.90 0.45 -11.87
N LYS A 63 6.71 1.66 -12.39
CA LYS A 63 6.39 1.90 -13.82
C LYS A 63 7.49 1.36 -14.73
N PHE A 64 8.76 1.70 -14.47
CA PHE A 64 9.88 1.25 -15.30
C PHE A 64 10.13 -0.26 -15.18
N LEU A 65 10.09 -0.81 -13.97
CA LEU A 65 10.26 -2.25 -13.74
C LEU A 65 9.15 -3.08 -14.42
N MET A 66 7.91 -2.58 -14.45
CA MET A 66 6.81 -3.21 -15.18
C MET A 66 7.01 -3.18 -16.69
N GLN A 67 7.57 -2.10 -17.24
CA GLN A 67 7.86 -2.00 -18.67
C GLN A 67 8.96 -2.97 -19.12
N THR A 68 9.98 -3.18 -18.28
CA THR A 68 11.13 -4.02 -18.65
C THR A 68 10.97 -5.49 -18.28
N ALA A 69 10.11 -5.83 -17.31
CA ALA A 69 9.87 -7.22 -16.92
C ALA A 69 8.76 -7.87 -17.73
N SER A 70 9.13 -8.55 -18.81
CA SER A 70 8.22 -9.42 -19.56
C SER A 70 7.79 -10.68 -18.78
N ARG A 71 8.30 -10.92 -17.54
CA ARG A 71 7.95 -12.15 -16.77
C ARG A 71 8.15 -12.11 -15.25
N THR A 72 8.79 -11.08 -14.67
CA THR A 72 9.17 -11.06 -13.24
C THR A 72 8.10 -10.38 -12.40
N LYS A 73 7.55 -11.09 -11.41
CA LYS A 73 6.66 -10.50 -10.39
C LYS A 73 7.49 -9.72 -9.38
N PHE A 74 7.69 -8.42 -9.61
CA PHE A 74 8.18 -7.56 -8.54
C PHE A 74 7.16 -7.55 -7.41
N LEU A 75 7.58 -7.98 -6.22
CA LEU A 75 6.73 -7.98 -5.05
C LEU A 75 6.60 -6.54 -4.53
N VAL A 76 5.65 -5.80 -5.06
CA VAL A 76 5.33 -4.46 -4.59
C VAL A 76 4.57 -4.61 -3.26
N VAL A 77 5.23 -4.35 -2.14
CA VAL A 77 4.57 -4.24 -0.83
C VAL A 77 3.81 -2.91 -0.79
N ARG A 78 2.73 -2.79 -1.56
CA ARG A 78 1.77 -1.68 -1.46
C ARG A 78 0.97 -1.85 -0.17
N ARG A 79 1.55 -1.40 0.94
CA ARG A 79 0.97 -1.50 2.29
C ARG A 79 -0.31 -0.67 2.49
N PHE A 80 -0.77 0.13 1.53
CA PHE A 80 -1.69 1.22 1.83
C PHE A 80 -3.15 1.06 1.34
N SER A 81 -3.42 0.37 0.22
CA SER A 81 -4.81 0.20 -0.26
C SER A 81 -5.60 -0.83 0.53
N LEU A 82 -4.91 -1.78 1.17
CA LEU A 82 -5.51 -2.79 2.03
C LEU A 82 -6.07 -2.19 3.33
N VAL A 83 -5.46 -1.13 3.86
CA VAL A 83 -5.82 -0.59 5.17
C VAL A 83 -7.24 -0.05 5.21
N LEU A 84 -7.72 0.61 4.15
CA LEU A 84 -9.11 1.08 4.08
C LEU A 84 -10.09 -0.10 4.00
N LYS A 85 -9.83 -1.06 3.11
CA LYS A 85 -10.67 -2.26 2.95
C LYS A 85 -10.74 -3.12 4.22
N ILE A 86 -9.62 -3.28 4.91
CA ILE A 86 -9.55 -4.03 6.18
C ILE A 86 -10.36 -3.32 7.25
N LYS A 87 -10.26 -2.00 7.37
CA LYS A 87 -11.04 -1.23 8.35
C LYS A 87 -12.53 -1.31 8.09
N ASP A 88 -12.95 -1.34 6.83
CA ASP A 88 -14.36 -1.45 6.47
C ASP A 88 -14.89 -2.87 6.77
N LEU A 89 -14.11 -3.91 6.47
CA LEU A 89 -14.43 -5.29 6.85
C LEU A 89 -14.52 -5.45 8.38
N LEU A 90 -13.59 -4.87 9.13
CA LEU A 90 -13.62 -4.87 10.59
C LEU A 90 -14.87 -4.17 11.13
N ALA A 91 -15.31 -3.09 10.50
CA ALA A 91 -16.55 -2.41 10.88
C ALA A 91 -17.79 -3.25 10.56
N TYR A 92 -17.80 -3.99 9.44
CA TYR A 92 -18.84 -5.01 9.17
C TYR A 92 -18.91 -6.07 10.27
N LEU A 93 -17.76 -6.62 10.66
CA LEU A 93 -17.71 -7.62 11.74
C LEU A 93 -18.17 -7.04 13.08
N ARG A 94 -17.77 -5.80 13.40
CA ARG A 94 -18.19 -5.11 14.63
C ARG A 94 -19.70 -4.91 14.70
N VAL A 95 -20.36 -4.51 13.61
CA VAL A 95 -21.83 -4.35 13.59
C VAL A 95 -22.55 -5.69 13.74
N LEU A 96 -21.98 -6.77 13.22
CA LEU A 96 -22.54 -8.13 13.38
C LEU A 96 -22.41 -8.64 14.82
N THR A 97 -21.28 -8.39 15.49
CA THR A 97 -21.03 -8.86 16.86
C THR A 97 -21.62 -7.93 17.92
N ASN A 98 -21.65 -6.62 17.64
CA ASN A 98 -22.20 -5.59 18.48
C ASN A 98 -23.08 -4.63 17.64
N PRO A 99 -24.38 -4.95 17.49
CA PRO A 99 -25.34 -4.11 16.76
C PRO A 99 -25.46 -2.69 17.30
N ASP A 100 -25.06 -2.44 18.55
CA ASP A 100 -25.15 -1.13 19.19
C ASP A 100 -23.98 -0.18 18.87
N ASP A 101 -23.04 -0.63 18.02
CA ASP A 101 -21.92 0.16 17.56
C ASP A 101 -22.27 1.08 16.38
N ASP A 102 -22.92 2.20 16.70
CA ASP A 102 -23.30 3.24 15.74
C ASP A 102 -22.10 3.80 14.95
N SER A 103 -20.90 3.82 15.56
CA SER A 103 -19.68 4.29 14.90
C SER A 103 -19.23 3.37 13.77
N ALA A 104 -19.35 2.05 14.00
CA ALA A 104 -19.05 1.06 12.99
C ALA A 104 -20.12 1.07 11.89
N PHE A 105 -21.40 1.21 12.25
CA PHE A 105 -22.50 1.31 11.28
C PHE A 105 -22.35 2.51 10.33
N LEU A 106 -22.11 3.71 10.86
CA LEU A 106 -21.91 4.92 10.04
C LEU A 106 -20.74 4.80 9.05
N ARG A 107 -19.71 4.01 9.39
CA ARG A 107 -18.57 3.75 8.50
C ARG A 107 -18.94 2.89 7.30
N ILE A 108 -19.80 1.88 7.51
CA ILE A 108 -20.10 0.87 6.48
C ILE A 108 -21.41 1.11 5.74
N VAL A 109 -22.30 1.98 6.26
CA VAL A 109 -23.66 2.17 5.73
C VAL A 109 -23.69 2.52 4.24
N ASN A 110 -22.66 3.21 3.73
CA ASN A 110 -22.50 3.58 2.32
C ASN A 110 -21.32 2.89 1.62
N THR A 111 -20.83 1.77 2.16
CA THR A 111 -19.67 1.04 1.62
C THR A 111 -20.03 -0.43 1.43
N PRO A 112 -20.40 -0.90 0.21
CA PRO A 112 -20.41 -0.21 -1.08
C PRO A 112 -21.50 0.86 -1.17
N LYS A 113 -21.43 1.75 -2.18
CA LYS A 113 -22.32 2.91 -2.32
C LYS A 113 -23.80 2.45 -2.36
N ARG A 114 -24.58 2.88 -1.36
CA ARG A 114 -26.03 2.61 -1.24
C ARG A 114 -26.90 3.86 -1.37
N GLU A 115 -26.27 5.00 -1.67
CA GLU A 115 -26.95 6.29 -1.86
C GLU A 115 -27.74 6.77 -0.63
N ILE A 116 -27.32 6.37 0.57
CA ILE A 116 -27.93 6.82 1.82
C ILE A 116 -27.38 8.21 2.16
N GLY A 117 -28.18 9.24 1.92
CA GLY A 117 -27.79 10.62 2.16
C GLY A 117 -27.67 10.99 3.65
N PRO A 118 -26.96 12.10 3.96
CA PRO A 118 -26.79 12.57 5.33
C PRO A 118 -28.12 12.94 6.01
N ALA A 119 -29.12 13.42 5.24
CA ALA A 119 -30.45 13.73 5.76
C ALA A 119 -31.18 12.46 6.27
N THR A 120 -31.02 11.33 5.58
CA THR A 120 -31.59 10.05 5.99
C THR A 120 -30.90 9.52 7.23
N LEU A 121 -29.57 9.60 7.30
CA LEU A 121 -28.80 9.19 8.48
C LEU A 121 -29.17 10.04 9.72
N LYS A 122 -29.37 11.34 9.53
CA LYS A 122 -29.81 12.23 10.62
C LYS A 122 -31.17 11.81 11.17
N LYS A 123 -32.16 11.60 10.30
CA LYS A 123 -33.50 11.13 10.70
C LYS A 123 -33.46 9.76 11.38
N LEU A 124 -32.61 8.85 10.90
CA LEU A 124 -32.41 7.53 11.51
C LEU A 124 -31.80 7.65 12.91
N GLY A 125 -30.79 8.51 13.08
CA GLY A 125 -30.19 8.78 14.38
C GLY A 125 -31.19 9.38 15.37
N GLU A 126 -31.99 10.36 14.95
CA GLU A 126 -33.07 10.95 15.76
C GLU A 126 -34.11 9.90 16.17
N TRP A 127 -34.51 9.02 15.25
CA TRP A 127 -35.43 7.92 15.51
C TRP A 127 -34.87 6.93 16.54
N ALA A 128 -33.60 6.56 16.38
CA ALA A 128 -32.88 5.63 17.24
C ALA A 128 -32.75 6.18 18.67
N MET A 129 -32.34 7.45 18.80
CA MET A 129 -32.25 8.15 20.08
C MET A 129 -33.61 8.24 20.80
N THR A 130 -34.68 8.61 20.08
CA THR A 130 -36.03 8.74 20.66
C THR A 130 -36.54 7.43 21.25
N ARG A 131 -36.12 6.29 20.70
CA ARG A 131 -36.55 4.95 21.11
C ARG A 131 -35.51 4.22 21.97
N ASN A 132 -34.41 4.89 22.30
CA ASN A 132 -33.25 4.32 22.99
C ASN A 132 -32.80 3.00 22.34
N LYS A 133 -32.69 3.01 21.01
CA LYS A 133 -32.22 1.90 20.17
C LYS A 133 -30.97 2.33 19.42
N SER A 134 -30.21 1.36 18.95
CA SER A 134 -29.10 1.57 18.01
C SER A 134 -29.59 1.85 16.60
N MET A 135 -28.76 2.50 15.78
CA MET A 135 -29.10 2.77 14.37
C MET A 135 -29.20 1.48 13.55
N PHE A 136 -28.48 0.43 13.94
CA PHE A 136 -28.57 -0.91 13.37
C PHE A 136 -29.51 -1.81 14.20
N TYR A 137 -30.70 -1.32 14.52
CA TYR A 137 -31.69 -2.11 15.23
C TYR A 137 -32.31 -3.18 14.31
N ARG A 138 -32.30 -4.43 14.77
CA ARG A 138 -33.04 -5.53 14.15
C ARG A 138 -34.18 -5.96 15.07
N GLN A 139 -35.39 -5.91 14.55
CA GLN A 139 -36.55 -6.49 15.22
C GLN A 139 -36.57 -7.99 14.93
N LEU A 140 -36.38 -8.80 15.97
CA LEU A 140 -36.69 -10.24 15.94
C LEU A 140 -38.18 -10.43 16.17
#